data_AF-A0A6M6E4F5-F1
#
_entry.id   AF-A0A6M6E4F5-F1
#
_cell.length_a   1.000
_cell.length_b   1.000
_cell.length_c   1.000
_cell.angle_alpha   90.00
_cell.angle_beta   90.00
_cell.angle_gamma   90.00
#
_symmetry.space_group_name_H-M   'P 1'
#
loop_
_entity.id
_entity.type
_entity.pdbx_description
1 polymer ?
#
loop_
_entity_poly.entity_id
_entity_poly.type
_entity_poly.pdbx_seq_one_letter_code
_entity_poly.pdbx_strand_id
1 'polypeptide(L)'
;MKIFASGTVAILVSFVLIGVGFSGDSSSDDKQASKEVSNDAEEPEETEEEQANITKEQYENVQIGATQNQIKKELGEVTEDNIIQSKGRTMWSYSDDNFGLAYIYFSNKDKKVVLKSELGLLSENSNTETSKDGTVDLNDWKVQVKDIAGSDKSETEKFDEVSKLAMEYSLTDQELKEFEDYIVNEYKTNNYLKDIHNDEYMLTNIFKSTAIDEHYSSSTPIKEFAFDFLQNTKYTYRGAEVVGSQFVLANEKQMNDSLALMK
;
A
#
# COMPACT_ATOMS: atom_id res chain seq x y z
N MET A 1 21.58 28.56 7.07
CA MET A 1 21.10 27.64 6.02
C MET A 1 19.93 26.88 6.62
N LYS A 2 18.70 27.18 6.20
CA LYS A 2 17.47 26.58 6.75
C LYS A 2 17.06 25.44 5.83
N ILE A 3 17.16 24.20 6.30
CA ILE A 3 16.70 23.01 5.58
C ILE A 3 15.21 22.88 5.89
N PHE A 4 14.38 22.97 4.86
CA PHE A 4 12.96 22.61 4.94
C PHE A 4 12.86 21.09 4.82
N ALA A 5 12.54 20.42 5.92
CA ALA A 5 12.05 19.04 5.87
C ALA A 5 10.59 19.08 5.42
N SER A 6 10.34 18.70 4.17
CA SER A 6 8.99 18.39 3.70
C SER A 6 8.57 17.06 4.31
N GLY A 7 7.83 17.11 5.42
CA GLY A 7 7.21 15.93 5.99
C GLY A 7 6.09 15.44 5.10
N THR A 8 6.34 14.38 4.34
CA THR A 8 5.31 13.52 3.79
C THR A 8 4.67 12.78 4.96
N VAL A 9 3.38 13.02 5.19
CA VAL A 9 2.60 12.25 6.16
C VAL A 9 1.99 11.10 5.39
N ALA A 10 2.60 9.92 5.46
CA ALA A 10 1.99 8.68 4.99
C ALA A 10 0.83 8.34 5.94
N ILE A 11 -0.40 8.33 5.43
CA ILE A 11 -1.58 7.86 6.17
C ILE A 11 -1.89 6.45 5.70
N LEU A 12 -1.54 5.47 6.53
CA LEU A 12 -1.97 4.08 6.37
C LEU A 12 -3.45 3.97 6.71
N VAL A 13 -4.29 3.79 5.69
CA VAL A 13 -5.66 3.32 5.87
C VAL A 13 -5.59 1.82 6.13
N SER A 14 -5.74 1.43 7.40
CA SER A 14 -5.75 0.01 7.81
C SER A 14 -7.17 -0.53 7.63
N PHE A 15 -7.38 -1.45 6.69
CA PHE A 15 -8.66 -2.13 6.53
C PHE A 15 -8.79 -3.31 7.51
N VAL A 16 -9.82 -3.28 8.36
CA VAL A 16 -10.31 -4.46 9.08
C VAL A 16 -11.30 -5.17 8.15
N LEU A 17 -10.86 -6.28 7.56
CA LEU A 17 -11.76 -7.22 6.90
C LEU A 17 -12.54 -7.99 7.97
N ILE A 18 -13.85 -7.74 8.06
CA ILE A 18 -14.76 -8.57 8.85
C ILE A 18 -14.93 -9.89 8.11
N GLY A 19 -14.24 -10.92 8.59
CA GLY A 19 -14.36 -12.29 8.11
C GLY A 19 -15.73 -12.86 8.47
N VAL A 20 -16.51 -13.23 7.45
CA VAL A 20 -17.74 -14.00 7.59
C VAL A 20 -17.37 -15.43 7.95
N GLY A 21 -17.58 -15.81 9.21
CA GLY A 21 -17.29 -17.15 9.71
C GLY A 21 -18.30 -18.17 9.19
N PHE A 22 -17.88 -18.98 8.21
CA PHE A 22 -18.49 -20.28 7.95
C PHE A 22 -17.99 -21.29 9.00
N SER A 23 -18.91 -21.94 9.72
CA SER A 23 -18.63 -23.18 10.43
C SER A 23 -19.88 -24.04 10.41
N GLY A 24 -19.84 -25.06 9.56
CA GLY A 24 -20.75 -26.20 9.62
C GLY A 24 -20.10 -27.32 10.45
N ASP A 25 -20.89 -27.86 11.37
CA ASP A 25 -21.29 -29.28 11.45
C ASP A 25 -21.23 -29.84 12.89
N SER A 26 -22.38 -30.31 13.39
CA SER A 26 -22.55 -31.71 13.83
C SER A 26 -23.91 -31.99 14.51
N SER A 27 -24.67 -32.88 13.86
CA SER A 27 -25.51 -33.99 14.38
C SER A 27 -26.77 -33.78 15.26
N SER A 28 -27.91 -34.10 14.61
CA SER A 28 -28.99 -35.07 14.96
C SER A 28 -29.91 -34.93 16.19
N ASP A 29 -31.21 -34.83 15.84
CA ASP A 29 -32.44 -35.42 16.41
C ASP A 29 -32.81 -35.21 17.89
N ASP A 30 -33.89 -34.45 18.16
CA ASP A 30 -35.23 -35.04 18.36
C ASP A 30 -36.36 -33.99 18.57
N LYS A 31 -37.59 -34.44 18.29
CA LYS A 31 -38.89 -33.72 18.25
C LYS A 31 -39.32 -33.06 19.58
N GLN A 32 -39.93 -31.86 19.54
CA GLN A 32 -41.36 -31.63 19.86
C GLN A 32 -41.80 -30.15 19.90
N ALA A 33 -42.98 -29.91 19.30
CA ALA A 33 -44.07 -29.01 19.72
C ALA A 33 -43.83 -27.48 19.82
N SER A 34 -44.21 -26.82 18.73
CA SER A 34 -45.04 -25.60 18.64
C SER A 34 -45.35 -24.82 19.92
N LYS A 35 -44.88 -23.57 19.96
CA LYS A 35 -45.62 -22.41 20.46
C LYS A 35 -45.28 -21.21 19.58
N GLU A 36 -46.25 -20.79 18.77
CA GLU A 36 -46.28 -19.46 18.17
C GLU A 36 -46.27 -18.43 19.30
N VAL A 37 -45.26 -17.57 19.30
CA VAL A 37 -45.26 -16.31 20.03
C VAL A 37 -45.00 -15.24 18.98
N SER A 38 -46.05 -14.52 18.62
CA SER A 38 -45.98 -13.33 17.79
C SER A 38 -45.14 -12.28 18.52
N ASN A 39 -43.97 -11.98 17.99
CA ASN A 39 -43.28 -10.73 18.25
C ASN A 39 -43.33 -9.93 16.95
N ASP A 40 -44.32 -9.05 16.84
CA ASP A 40 -44.18 -7.84 16.03
C ASP A 40 -43.11 -6.99 16.72
N ALA A 41 -41.85 -7.24 16.37
CA ALA A 41 -40.80 -6.28 16.53
C ALA A 41 -40.63 -5.63 15.16
N GLU A 42 -41.14 -4.41 15.01
CA GLU A 42 -40.71 -3.54 13.91
C GLU A 42 -39.18 -3.48 13.96
N GLU A 43 -38.53 -4.06 12.95
CA GLU A 43 -37.12 -3.79 12.69
C GLU A 43 -36.98 -2.27 12.56
N PRO A 44 -36.01 -1.63 13.25
CA PRO A 44 -35.74 -0.23 13.00
C PRO A 44 -35.38 -0.10 11.52
N GLU A 45 -36.10 0.75 10.79
CA GLU A 45 -35.70 1.16 9.45
C GLU A 45 -34.25 1.65 9.54
N GLU A 46 -33.32 0.90 8.95
CA GLU A 46 -31.99 1.41 8.65
C GLU A 46 -32.21 2.61 7.74
N THR A 47 -32.10 3.81 8.30
CA THR A 47 -32.04 5.03 7.50
C THR A 47 -30.79 4.89 6.64
N GLU A 48 -30.98 4.61 5.34
CA GLU A 48 -29.92 4.70 4.34
C GLU A 48 -29.25 6.07 4.51
N GLU A 49 -28.03 6.08 5.05
CA GLU A 49 -27.27 7.30 5.23
C GLU A 49 -27.06 7.91 3.84
N GLU A 50 -27.64 9.10 3.61
CA GLU A 50 -27.58 9.80 2.32
C GLU A 50 -26.13 10.25 2.09
N GLN A 51 -25.31 9.37 1.51
CA GLN A 51 -23.90 9.58 1.26
C GLN A 51 -23.72 10.60 0.13
N ALA A 52 -22.81 11.57 0.33
CA ALA A 52 -22.55 12.59 -0.69
C ALA A 52 -22.02 11.96 -1.99
N ASN A 53 -22.81 12.06 -3.07
CA ASN A 53 -22.52 11.43 -4.37
C ASN A 53 -21.52 12.25 -5.21
N ILE A 54 -20.60 11.59 -5.92
CA ILE A 54 -19.67 12.21 -6.87
C ILE A 54 -19.49 11.39 -8.14
N THR A 55 -19.42 12.07 -9.29
CA THR A 55 -19.01 11.48 -10.56
C THR A 55 -17.52 11.65 -10.84
N LYS A 56 -16.96 10.78 -11.69
CA LYS A 56 -15.58 10.92 -12.18
C LYS A 56 -15.28 12.32 -12.74
N GLU A 57 -16.17 12.86 -13.58
CA GLU A 57 -16.00 14.18 -14.20
C GLU A 57 -15.95 15.30 -13.16
N GLN A 58 -16.85 15.25 -12.17
CA GLN A 58 -16.85 16.20 -11.05
C GLN A 58 -15.54 16.13 -10.25
N TYR A 59 -15.04 14.93 -9.95
CA TYR A 59 -13.76 14.75 -9.26
C TYR A 59 -12.59 15.32 -10.07
N GLU A 60 -12.54 15.07 -11.38
CA GLU A 60 -11.52 15.59 -12.28
C GLU A 60 -11.51 17.13 -12.29
N ASN A 61 -12.69 17.77 -12.25
CA ASN A 61 -12.85 19.22 -12.20
C ASN A 61 -12.36 19.87 -10.90
N VAL A 62 -12.24 19.12 -9.79
CA VAL A 62 -11.73 19.66 -8.52
C VAL A 62 -10.28 20.13 -8.68
N GLN A 63 -10.06 21.44 -8.45
CA GLN A 63 -8.77 22.08 -8.54
C GLN A 63 -8.10 22.25 -7.18
N ILE A 64 -6.79 22.02 -7.13
CA ILE A 64 -5.96 22.42 -5.98
C ILE A 64 -6.05 23.94 -5.81
N GLY A 65 -6.29 24.40 -4.58
CA GLY A 65 -6.50 25.80 -4.25
C GLY A 65 -7.95 26.28 -4.32
N ALA A 66 -8.89 25.43 -4.76
CA ALA A 66 -10.32 25.75 -4.72
C ALA A 66 -10.81 25.96 -3.27
N THR A 67 -11.74 26.88 -3.08
CA THR A 67 -12.38 27.12 -1.78
C THR A 67 -13.47 26.10 -1.51
N GLN A 68 -13.80 25.89 -0.23
CA GLN A 68 -14.95 25.04 0.16
C GLN A 68 -16.25 25.42 -0.56
N ASN A 69 -16.51 26.72 -0.79
CA ASN A 69 -17.71 27.14 -1.53
C ASN A 69 -17.69 26.73 -3.01
N GLN A 70 -16.51 26.72 -3.65
CA GLN A 70 -16.38 26.21 -5.01
C GLN A 70 -16.61 24.71 -5.06
N ILE A 71 -16.08 23.97 -4.08
CA ILE A 71 -16.29 22.53 -3.98
C ILE A 71 -17.77 22.20 -3.74
N LYS A 72 -18.44 22.88 -2.82
CA LYS A 72 -19.89 22.70 -2.60
C LYS A 72 -20.72 22.97 -3.86
N LYS A 73 -20.31 23.93 -4.67
CA LYS A 73 -21.00 24.24 -5.93
C LYS A 73 -20.82 23.14 -6.98
N GLU A 74 -19.64 22.53 -7.03
CA GLU A 74 -19.29 21.49 -8.00
C GLU A 74 -19.82 20.11 -7.59
N LEU A 75 -19.67 19.76 -6.31
CA LEU A 75 -19.89 18.40 -5.77
C LEU A 75 -21.16 18.29 -4.92
N GLY A 76 -21.80 19.41 -4.57
CA GLY A 76 -22.87 19.43 -3.57
C GLY A 76 -22.36 19.55 -2.14
N GLU A 77 -23.30 19.66 -1.20
CA GLU A 77 -22.98 19.71 0.23
C GLU A 77 -22.64 18.32 0.77
N VAL A 78 -21.85 18.30 1.85
CA VAL A 78 -21.51 17.10 2.60
C VAL A 78 -22.17 17.19 3.98
N THR A 79 -22.60 16.05 4.53
CA THR A 79 -23.12 15.98 5.89
C THR A 79 -21.97 15.99 6.90
N GLU A 80 -22.27 16.14 8.20
CA GLU A 80 -21.24 16.11 9.24
C GLU A 80 -20.48 14.78 9.28
N ASP A 81 -21.16 13.68 8.94
CA ASP A 81 -20.58 12.33 8.92
C ASP A 81 -19.55 12.14 7.81
N ASN A 82 -19.63 12.94 6.74
CA ASN A 82 -18.65 12.95 5.67
C ASN A 82 -17.45 13.86 5.95
N ILE A 83 -17.37 14.50 7.12
CA ILE A 83 -16.32 15.46 7.48
C ILE A 83 -15.44 14.91 8.59
N ILE A 84 -14.16 14.70 8.27
CA ILE A 84 -13.14 14.37 9.29
C ILE A 84 -12.22 15.56 9.50
N GLN A 85 -12.13 16.03 10.74
CA GLN A 85 -11.17 17.07 11.12
C GLN A 85 -9.92 16.44 11.72
N SER A 86 -8.76 16.79 11.17
CA SER A 86 -7.46 16.34 11.66
C SER A 86 -6.55 17.53 11.95
N LYS A 87 -5.39 17.27 12.56
CA LYS A 87 -4.43 18.32 12.92
C LYS A 87 -3.90 19.00 11.65
N GLY A 88 -4.49 20.14 11.32
CA GLY A 88 -4.07 21.00 10.21
C GLY A 88 -4.88 20.84 8.92
N ARG A 89 -5.76 19.84 8.82
CA ARG A 89 -6.61 19.62 7.64
C ARG A 89 -8.05 19.27 8.01
N THR A 90 -8.96 19.52 7.08
CA THR A 90 -10.35 19.02 7.08
C THR A 90 -10.51 18.17 5.84
N MET A 91 -10.98 16.94 5.98
CA MET A 91 -11.26 16.01 4.88
C MET A 91 -12.76 15.92 4.66
N TRP A 92 -13.19 16.02 3.42
CA TRP A 92 -14.56 15.70 2.99
C TRP A 92 -14.53 14.43 2.16
N SER A 93 -15.39 13.46 2.49
CA SER A 93 -15.55 12.22 1.72
C SER A 93 -16.77 12.27 0.82
N TYR A 94 -16.64 11.69 -0.36
CA TYR A 94 -17.70 11.46 -1.34
C TYR A 94 -17.59 10.03 -1.87
N SER A 95 -18.68 9.48 -2.38
CA SER A 95 -18.68 8.20 -3.08
C SER A 95 -19.48 8.26 -4.37
N ASP A 96 -19.20 7.39 -5.33
CA ASP A 96 -20.13 7.14 -6.43
C ASP A 96 -21.05 5.95 -6.12
N ASP A 97 -21.98 5.66 -7.03
CA ASP A 97 -22.91 4.53 -6.92
C ASP A 97 -22.21 3.15 -7.03
N ASN A 98 -20.92 3.11 -7.39
CA ASN A 98 -20.13 1.90 -7.62
C ASN A 98 -18.99 1.74 -6.59
N PHE A 99 -19.13 2.31 -5.39
CA PHE A 99 -18.16 2.25 -4.30
C PHE A 99 -16.81 2.94 -4.57
N GLY A 100 -16.70 3.72 -5.65
CA GLY A 100 -15.58 4.63 -5.86
C GLY A 100 -15.61 5.73 -4.81
N LEU A 101 -14.48 6.02 -4.18
CA LEU A 101 -14.36 6.98 -3.09
C LEU A 101 -13.53 8.18 -3.53
N ALA A 102 -13.92 9.38 -3.11
CA ALA A 102 -13.11 10.58 -3.23
C ALA A 102 -12.98 11.30 -1.89
N TYR A 103 -11.79 11.83 -1.66
CA TYR A 103 -11.47 12.60 -0.46
C TYR A 103 -10.88 13.94 -0.86
N ILE A 104 -11.53 15.02 -0.43
CA ILE A 104 -11.06 16.40 -0.68
C ILE A 104 -10.54 16.98 0.63
N TYR A 105 -9.25 17.32 0.67
CA TYR A 105 -8.62 17.85 1.87
C TYR A 105 -8.40 19.35 1.77
N PHE A 106 -8.89 20.06 2.77
CA PHE A 106 -8.74 21.49 2.93
C PHE A 106 -7.71 21.82 4.00
N SER A 107 -6.90 22.85 3.80
CA SER A 107 -6.11 23.41 4.88
C SER A 107 -7.02 24.04 5.94
N ASN A 108 -6.74 23.78 7.22
CA ASN A 108 -7.50 24.44 8.29
C ASN A 108 -7.24 25.95 8.36
N LYS A 109 -6.13 26.43 7.78
CA LYS A 109 -5.72 27.84 7.82
C LYS A 109 -6.46 28.72 6.83
N ASP A 110 -6.52 28.31 5.56
CA ASP A 110 -7.09 29.12 4.48
C ASP A 110 -8.33 28.49 3.82
N LYS A 111 -8.73 27.30 4.28
CA LYS A 111 -9.94 26.58 3.83
C LYS A 111 -9.95 26.32 2.32
N LYS A 112 -8.76 26.14 1.74
CA LYS A 112 -8.57 25.76 0.33
C LYS A 112 -8.14 24.32 0.20
N VAL A 113 -8.52 23.70 -0.92
CA VAL A 113 -8.08 22.35 -1.29
C VAL A 113 -6.56 22.33 -1.39
N VAL A 114 -5.93 21.45 -0.62
CA VAL A 114 -4.48 21.22 -0.65
C VAL A 114 -4.11 19.86 -1.24
N LEU A 115 -5.10 18.96 -1.25
CA LEU A 115 -4.95 17.58 -1.68
C LEU A 115 -6.33 17.06 -2.09
N LYS A 116 -6.37 16.22 -3.12
CA LYS A 116 -7.50 15.32 -3.37
C LYS A 116 -6.97 13.91 -3.56
N SER A 117 -7.69 12.90 -3.07
CA SER A 117 -7.37 11.51 -3.35
C SER A 117 -8.62 10.75 -3.74
N GLU A 118 -8.44 9.64 -4.42
CA GLU A 118 -9.54 8.76 -4.82
C GLU A 118 -9.12 7.29 -4.77
N LEU A 119 -10.12 6.43 -4.58
CA LEU A 119 -9.97 4.98 -4.61
C LEU A 119 -11.10 4.40 -5.45
N GLY A 120 -10.75 3.81 -6.60
CA GLY A 120 -11.69 3.15 -7.49
C GLY A 120 -12.62 4.10 -8.26
N LEU A 121 -12.46 5.42 -8.14
CA LEU A 121 -13.36 6.38 -8.76
C LEU A 121 -12.96 6.71 -10.21
N LEU A 122 -11.65 6.83 -10.48
CA LEU A 122 -11.18 7.15 -11.83
C LEU A 122 -11.21 5.94 -12.77
N SER A 123 -10.89 4.77 -12.24
CA SER A 123 -11.00 3.46 -12.87
C SER A 123 -11.02 2.35 -11.82
N GLU A 124 -11.40 1.14 -12.21
CA GLU A 124 -11.29 -0.04 -11.35
C GLU A 124 -9.87 -0.14 -10.76
N ASN A 125 -9.78 -0.33 -9.44
CA ASN A 125 -8.54 -0.39 -8.66
C ASN A 125 -7.63 0.85 -8.71
N SER A 126 -8.07 1.98 -9.28
CA SER A 126 -7.30 3.24 -9.19
C SER A 126 -7.14 3.68 -7.74
N ASN A 127 -5.98 4.24 -7.41
CA ASN A 127 -5.73 4.84 -6.12
C ASN A 127 -4.76 5.98 -6.31
N THR A 128 -5.27 7.20 -6.46
CA THR A 128 -4.43 8.35 -6.79
C THR A 128 -4.54 9.45 -5.76
N GLU A 129 -3.43 10.17 -5.57
CA GLU A 129 -3.37 11.38 -4.78
C GLU A 129 -2.87 12.53 -5.65
N THR A 130 -3.60 13.64 -5.65
CA THR A 130 -3.23 14.86 -6.39
C THR A 130 -2.99 16.00 -5.42
N SER A 131 -1.81 16.61 -5.53
CA SER A 131 -1.42 17.79 -4.78
C SER A 131 -0.93 18.89 -5.73
N LYS A 132 -0.41 19.99 -5.17
CA LYS A 132 0.27 21.03 -5.95
C LYS A 132 1.50 20.52 -6.73
N ASP A 133 2.08 19.40 -6.31
CA ASP A 133 3.31 18.83 -6.87
C ASP A 133 3.01 17.81 -7.97
N GLY A 134 1.73 17.56 -8.28
CA GLY A 134 1.26 16.64 -9.30
C GLY A 134 0.36 15.55 -8.75
N THR A 135 -0.01 14.61 -9.63
CA THR A 135 -0.75 13.40 -9.29
C THR A 135 0.23 12.23 -9.16
N VAL A 136 0.11 11.47 -8.08
CA VAL A 136 0.84 10.24 -7.84
C VAL A 136 -0.14 9.07 -7.83
N ASP A 137 0.29 7.95 -8.41
CA ASP A 137 -0.38 6.66 -8.27
C ASP A 137 0.13 5.99 -7.00
N LEU A 138 -0.76 5.82 -6.02
CA LEU A 138 -0.43 5.19 -4.75
C LEU A 138 -0.29 3.67 -4.88
N ASN A 139 -0.71 3.08 -6.01
CA ASN A 139 -0.43 1.69 -6.34
C ASN A 139 0.98 1.49 -6.92
N ASP A 140 1.69 2.56 -7.32
CA ASP A 140 3.08 2.43 -7.77
C ASP A 140 3.94 1.92 -6.61
N TRP A 141 4.53 0.73 -6.78
CA TRP A 141 5.34 0.10 -5.75
C TRP A 141 6.49 1.00 -5.29
N LYS A 142 7.02 1.90 -6.14
CA LYS A 142 8.09 2.83 -5.76
C LYS A 142 7.60 3.84 -4.74
N VAL A 143 6.36 4.31 -4.90
CA VAL A 143 5.71 5.21 -3.94
C VAL A 143 5.51 4.47 -2.63
N GLN A 144 4.99 3.24 -2.69
CA GLN A 144 4.73 2.42 -1.51
C GLN A 144 6.02 2.06 -0.74
N VAL A 145 7.09 1.65 -1.43
CA VAL A 145 8.40 1.40 -0.82
C VAL A 145 8.96 2.65 -0.15
N LYS A 146 8.83 3.80 -0.81
CA LYS A 146 9.30 5.08 -0.26
C LYS A 146 8.51 5.49 1.00
N ASP A 147 7.19 5.26 1.00
CA ASP A 147 6.35 5.54 2.17
C ASP A 147 6.68 4.61 3.35
N ILE A 148 6.93 3.33 3.08
CA ILE A 148 7.41 2.38 4.10
C ILE A 148 8.77 2.84 4.65
N ALA A 149 9.70 3.21 3.78
CA ALA A 149 11.03 3.70 4.15
C ALA A 149 10.96 4.96 5.04
N GLY A 150 10.07 5.91 4.71
CA GLY A 150 9.88 7.16 5.44
C GLY A 150 9.12 7.05 6.76
N SER A 151 8.63 5.86 7.12
CA SER A 151 7.87 5.64 8.35
C SER A 151 8.76 5.59 9.60
N ASP A 152 8.17 5.85 10.77
CA ASP A 152 8.83 5.76 12.09
C ASP A 152 8.95 4.30 12.60
N LYS A 153 8.70 3.31 11.74
CA LYS A 153 8.76 1.88 12.07
C LYS A 153 10.20 1.39 12.18
N SER A 154 10.40 0.30 12.92
CA SER A 154 11.68 -0.40 12.98
C SER A 154 12.07 -1.02 11.62
N GLU A 155 13.34 -1.33 11.42
CA GLU A 155 13.83 -1.99 10.21
C GLU A 155 13.14 -3.34 9.97
N THR A 156 12.77 -4.04 11.05
CA THR A 156 12.02 -5.31 10.95
C THR A 156 10.59 -5.09 10.47
N GLU A 157 9.86 -4.13 11.04
CA GLU A 157 8.50 -3.83 10.61
C GLU A 157 8.45 -3.31 9.16
N LYS A 158 9.42 -2.47 8.78
CA LYS A 158 9.58 -2.01 7.39
C LYS A 158 9.86 -3.18 6.44
N PHE A 159 10.73 -4.12 6.84
CA PHE A 159 10.99 -5.35 6.09
C PHE A 159 9.71 -6.18 5.92
N ASP A 160 8.96 -6.42 7.01
CA ASP A 160 7.75 -7.24 6.97
C ASP A 160 6.71 -6.64 6.02
N GLU A 161 6.55 -5.31 6.04
CA GLU A 161 5.63 -4.60 5.15
C GLU A 161 6.06 -4.63 3.69
N VAL A 162 7.34 -4.37 3.39
CA VAL A 162 7.80 -4.37 1.99
C VAL A 162 7.81 -5.79 1.40
N SER A 163 8.09 -6.81 2.21
CA SER A 163 8.04 -8.19 1.76
C SER A 163 6.60 -8.61 1.46
N LYS A 164 5.64 -8.26 2.32
CA LYS A 164 4.23 -8.50 2.03
C LYS A 164 3.80 -7.82 0.72
N LEU A 165 4.16 -6.55 0.56
CA LEU A 165 3.89 -5.80 -0.67
C LEU A 165 4.48 -6.51 -1.91
N ALA A 166 5.73 -6.96 -1.83
CA ALA A 166 6.40 -7.65 -2.94
C ALA A 166 5.76 -9.00 -3.28
N MET A 167 5.29 -9.76 -2.28
CA MET A 167 4.60 -11.04 -2.49
C MET A 167 3.24 -10.89 -3.16
N GLU A 168 2.54 -9.79 -2.90
CA GLU A 168 1.24 -9.48 -3.50
C GLU A 168 1.37 -8.77 -4.87
N TYR A 169 2.59 -8.32 -5.24
CA TYR A 169 2.85 -7.58 -6.47
C TYR A 169 2.89 -8.50 -7.71
N SER A 170 2.07 -8.17 -8.71
CA SER A 170 2.07 -8.87 -10.00
C SER A 170 3.03 -8.21 -10.97
N LEU A 171 4.21 -8.81 -11.16
CA LEU A 171 5.21 -8.34 -12.11
C LEU A 171 4.73 -8.48 -13.57
N THR A 172 4.97 -7.44 -14.37
CA THR A 172 5.02 -7.58 -15.83
C THR A 172 6.32 -8.23 -16.28
N ASP A 173 6.34 -8.86 -17.47
CA ASP A 173 7.56 -9.44 -18.05
C ASP A 173 8.71 -8.42 -18.17
N GLN A 174 8.38 -7.16 -18.46
CA GLN A 174 9.36 -6.08 -18.54
C GLN A 174 9.94 -5.76 -17.16
N GLU A 175 9.10 -5.59 -16.13
CA GLU A 175 9.56 -5.30 -14.77
C GLU A 175 10.37 -6.46 -14.20
N LEU A 176 9.96 -7.70 -14.44
CA LEU A 176 10.72 -8.88 -14.05
C LEU A 176 12.15 -8.77 -14.59
N LYS A 177 12.30 -8.51 -15.90
CA LYS A 177 13.61 -8.36 -16.52
C LYS A 177 14.42 -7.20 -15.94
N GLU A 178 13.78 -6.05 -15.72
CA GLU A 178 14.42 -4.89 -15.09
C GLU A 178 14.89 -5.18 -13.65
N PHE A 179 14.11 -5.95 -12.89
CA PHE A 179 14.43 -6.29 -11.51
C PHE A 179 15.60 -7.29 -11.45
N GLU A 180 15.57 -8.32 -12.31
CA GLU A 180 16.66 -9.29 -12.44
C GLU A 180 17.98 -8.60 -12.79
N ASP A 181 17.97 -7.78 -13.84
CA ASP A 181 19.15 -7.07 -14.30
C ASP A 181 19.67 -6.11 -13.21
N TYR A 182 18.76 -5.46 -12.48
CA TYR A 182 19.10 -4.59 -11.37
C TYR A 182 19.83 -5.34 -10.24
N ILE A 183 19.27 -6.44 -9.70
CA ILE A 183 19.90 -7.14 -8.56
C ILE A 183 21.23 -7.79 -8.96
N VAL A 184 21.32 -8.30 -10.19
CA VAL A 184 22.56 -8.87 -10.73
C VAL A 184 23.62 -7.77 -10.88
N ASN A 185 23.23 -6.58 -11.35
CA ASN A 185 24.15 -5.46 -11.48
C ASN A 185 24.60 -4.93 -10.11
N GLU A 186 23.69 -4.77 -9.14
CA GLU A 186 24.01 -4.34 -7.79
C GLU A 186 25.03 -5.28 -7.12
N TYR A 187 24.89 -6.59 -7.32
CA TYR A 187 25.85 -7.56 -6.84
C TYR A 187 27.18 -7.51 -7.60
N LYS A 188 27.17 -7.56 -8.94
CA LYS A 188 28.40 -7.56 -9.77
C LYS A 188 29.23 -6.29 -9.59
N THR A 189 28.60 -5.18 -9.25
CA THR A 189 29.26 -3.90 -8.98
C THR A 189 29.63 -3.71 -7.50
N ASN A 190 29.40 -4.73 -6.65
CA ASN A 190 29.61 -4.70 -5.20
C ASN A 190 28.88 -3.55 -4.49
N ASN A 191 27.73 -3.14 -5.02
CA ASN A 191 26.95 -2.04 -4.47
C ASN A 191 25.91 -2.51 -3.46
N TYR A 192 25.36 -3.72 -3.61
CA TYR A 192 24.12 -4.16 -2.94
C TYR A 192 24.08 -4.05 -1.40
N LEU A 193 25.23 -4.06 -0.72
CA LEU A 193 25.37 -3.90 0.74
C LEU A 193 26.19 -2.66 1.16
N LYS A 194 26.39 -1.69 0.26
CA LYS A 194 27.26 -0.54 0.53
C LYS A 194 26.69 0.45 1.55
N ASP A 195 25.37 0.49 1.69
CA ASP A 195 24.64 1.48 2.49
C ASP A 195 23.46 0.81 3.22
N ILE A 196 23.78 -0.09 4.14
CA ILE A 196 22.80 -0.93 4.84
C ILE A 196 21.86 -0.15 5.78
N HIS A 197 22.15 1.13 6.04
CA HIS A 197 21.33 2.01 6.88
C HIS A 197 20.42 2.95 6.07
N ASN A 198 20.41 2.80 4.75
CA ASN A 198 19.54 3.55 3.87
C ASN A 198 18.27 2.74 3.59
N ASP A 199 17.21 3.06 4.33
CA ASP A 199 15.93 2.34 4.29
C ASP A 199 15.38 2.23 2.86
N GLU A 200 15.26 3.33 2.13
CA GLU A 200 14.67 3.32 0.78
C GLU A 200 15.48 2.42 -0.17
N TYR A 201 16.81 2.48 -0.08
CA TYR A 201 17.71 1.66 -0.87
C TYR A 201 17.59 0.16 -0.51
N MET A 202 17.67 -0.18 0.77
CA MET A 202 17.62 -1.57 1.22
C MET A 202 16.25 -2.19 1.00
N LEU A 203 15.17 -1.45 1.27
CA LEU A 203 13.81 -1.90 1.03
C LEU A 203 13.51 -2.04 -0.46
N THR A 204 14.09 -1.21 -1.33
CA THR A 204 14.03 -1.41 -2.79
C THR A 204 14.70 -2.72 -3.20
N ASN A 205 15.88 -3.02 -2.65
CA ASN A 205 16.60 -4.27 -2.91
C ASN A 205 15.80 -5.49 -2.42
N ILE A 206 15.20 -5.39 -1.22
CA ILE A 206 14.32 -6.43 -0.66
C ILE A 206 13.08 -6.62 -1.55
N PHE A 207 12.37 -5.54 -1.89
CA PHE A 207 11.17 -5.59 -2.72
C PHE A 207 11.42 -6.36 -4.03
N LYS A 208 12.45 -5.94 -4.78
CA LYS A 208 12.76 -6.55 -6.08
C LYS A 208 13.16 -8.02 -5.95
N SER A 209 14.00 -8.36 -4.98
CA SER A 209 14.47 -9.73 -4.80
C SER A 209 13.36 -10.66 -4.31
N THR A 210 12.47 -10.21 -3.43
CA THR A 210 11.26 -10.95 -3.04
C THR A 210 10.32 -11.15 -4.24
N ALA A 211 10.05 -10.10 -5.02
CA ALA A 211 9.16 -10.21 -6.18
C ALA A 211 9.69 -11.20 -7.24
N ILE A 212 11.00 -11.24 -7.48
CA ILE A 212 11.63 -12.25 -8.35
C ILE A 212 11.50 -13.67 -7.76
N ASP A 213 11.79 -13.84 -6.47
CA ASP A 213 11.75 -15.15 -5.81
C ASP A 213 10.35 -15.77 -5.85
N GLU A 214 9.32 -14.94 -5.62
CA GLU A 214 7.91 -15.35 -5.67
C GLU A 214 7.40 -15.60 -7.10
N HIS A 215 7.92 -14.89 -8.10
CA HIS A 215 7.50 -15.06 -9.50
C HIS A 215 7.78 -16.48 -10.02
N TYR A 216 8.93 -17.05 -9.69
CA TYR A 216 9.33 -18.36 -10.19
C TYR A 216 8.75 -19.52 -9.35
N SER A 217 7.94 -20.38 -9.96
CA SER A 217 7.35 -21.55 -9.26
C SER A 217 8.32 -22.71 -9.01
N SER A 218 9.49 -22.71 -9.67
CA SER A 218 10.52 -23.75 -9.55
C SER A 218 11.91 -23.14 -9.44
N SER A 219 12.88 -23.92 -8.97
CA SER A 219 14.27 -23.47 -8.86
C SER A 219 14.83 -23.16 -10.24
N THR A 220 15.19 -21.90 -10.46
CA THR A 220 15.96 -21.43 -11.60
C THR A 220 17.20 -20.72 -11.07
N PRO A 221 18.29 -20.61 -11.86
CA PRO A 221 19.48 -19.90 -11.41
C PRO A 221 19.17 -18.47 -10.93
N ILE A 222 18.28 -17.74 -11.61
CA ILE A 222 17.92 -16.37 -11.22
C ILE A 222 17.06 -16.32 -9.95
N LYS A 223 16.19 -17.31 -9.73
CA LYS A 223 15.45 -17.45 -8.47
C LYS A 223 16.41 -17.70 -7.31
N GLU A 224 17.31 -18.68 -7.45
CA GLU A 224 18.31 -19.02 -6.41
C GLU A 224 19.19 -17.81 -6.09
N PHE A 225 19.65 -17.10 -7.13
CA PHE A 225 20.40 -15.86 -6.96
C PHE A 225 19.61 -14.78 -6.21
N ALA A 226 18.35 -14.56 -6.58
CA ALA A 226 17.49 -13.57 -5.93
C ALA A 226 17.23 -13.93 -4.46
N PHE A 227 17.05 -15.22 -4.15
CA PHE A 227 16.93 -15.72 -2.80
C PHE A 227 18.17 -15.41 -1.96
N ASP A 228 19.37 -15.79 -2.40
CA ASP A 228 20.60 -15.52 -1.65
C ASP A 228 20.91 -14.02 -1.51
N PHE A 229 20.61 -13.24 -2.56
CA PHE A 229 20.67 -11.78 -2.52
C PHE A 229 19.73 -11.20 -1.46
N LEU A 230 18.48 -11.70 -1.40
CA LEU A 230 17.48 -11.31 -0.41
C LEU A 230 17.93 -11.67 1.01
N GLN A 231 18.50 -12.87 1.22
CA GLN A 231 19.01 -13.30 2.52
C GLN A 231 20.06 -12.31 3.05
N ASN A 232 21.04 -11.97 2.21
CA ASN A 232 22.07 -11.00 2.60
C ASN A 232 21.48 -9.61 2.88
N THR A 233 20.62 -9.13 1.98
CA THR A 233 20.01 -7.80 2.08
C THR A 233 19.16 -7.69 3.35
N LYS A 234 18.28 -8.66 3.63
CA LYS A 234 17.35 -8.60 4.77
C LYS A 234 18.06 -8.74 6.12
N TYR A 235 19.05 -9.62 6.25
CA TYR A 235 19.70 -9.84 7.54
C TYR A 235 20.68 -8.73 7.89
N THR A 236 21.35 -8.14 6.90
CA THR A 236 22.22 -6.98 7.14
C THR A 236 21.42 -5.70 7.41
N TYR A 237 20.35 -5.45 6.66
CA TYR A 237 19.44 -4.31 6.91
C TYR A 237 18.85 -4.35 8.32
N ARG A 238 18.37 -5.52 8.77
CA ARG A 238 17.78 -5.70 10.10
C ARG A 238 18.83 -5.81 11.23
N GLY A 239 20.12 -5.67 10.92
CA GLY A 239 21.22 -5.77 11.89
C GLY A 239 21.42 -7.16 12.50
N ALA A 240 20.83 -8.21 11.92
CA ALA A 240 21.02 -9.59 12.35
C ALA A 240 22.38 -10.16 11.90
N GLU A 241 22.90 -9.66 10.79
CA GLU A 241 24.20 -10.02 10.23
C GLU A 241 25.03 -8.77 9.93
N VAL A 242 26.35 -8.95 9.85
CA VAL A 242 27.29 -7.90 9.45
C VAL A 242 27.85 -8.19 8.07
N VAL A 243 28.12 -7.14 7.30
CA VAL A 243 28.75 -7.26 5.98
C VAL A 243 30.09 -8.00 6.12
N GLY A 244 30.28 -9.03 5.29
CA GLY A 244 31.48 -9.89 5.32
C GLY A 244 31.47 -10.98 6.39
N SER A 245 30.36 -11.20 7.11
CA SER A 245 30.21 -12.38 7.97
C SER A 245 30.32 -13.68 7.16
N GLN A 246 30.60 -14.80 7.82
CA GLN A 246 30.66 -16.10 7.13
C GLN A 246 29.33 -16.47 6.46
N PHE A 247 28.20 -16.05 7.02
CA PHE A 247 26.88 -16.25 6.42
C PHE A 247 26.71 -15.41 5.16
N VAL A 248 27.10 -14.13 5.20
CA VAL A 248 27.08 -13.25 4.02
C VAL A 248 27.95 -13.82 2.90
N LEU A 249 29.19 -14.20 3.21
CA LEU A 249 30.13 -14.77 2.25
C LEU A 249 29.64 -16.12 1.68
N ALA A 250 28.95 -16.94 2.48
CA ALA A 250 28.38 -18.20 2.02
C ALA A 250 27.29 -17.97 0.97
N ASN A 251 26.40 -17.01 1.21
CA ASN A 251 25.37 -16.63 0.24
C ASN A 251 25.98 -15.97 -1.01
N GLU A 252 27.03 -15.15 -0.87
CA GLU A 252 27.77 -14.61 -2.03
C GLU A 252 28.40 -15.72 -2.87
N LYS A 253 28.88 -16.78 -2.24
CA LYS A 253 29.33 -17.96 -2.97
C LYS A 253 28.18 -18.60 -3.75
N GLN A 254 27.00 -18.78 -3.15
CA GLN A 254 25.84 -19.33 -3.86
C GLN A 254 25.40 -18.43 -5.02
N MET A 255 25.35 -17.11 -4.81
CA MET A 255 25.09 -16.13 -5.88
C MET A 255 26.07 -16.27 -7.05
N ASN A 256 27.37 -16.48 -6.78
CA ASN A 256 28.35 -16.73 -7.83
C ASN A 256 28.12 -18.05 -8.58
N ASP A 257 27.73 -19.11 -7.87
CA ASP A 257 27.41 -20.40 -8.45
C ASP A 257 26.17 -20.28 -9.37
N SER A 258 25.11 -19.60 -8.93
CA SER A 258 23.92 -19.32 -9.74
C SER A 258 24.23 -18.46 -10.97
N LEU A 259 25.03 -17.40 -10.83
CA LEU A 259 25.46 -16.58 -11.98
C LEU A 259 26.22 -17.38 -13.04
N ALA A 260 26.99 -18.39 -12.64
CA ALA A 260 27.71 -19.24 -13.58
C ALA A 260 26.79 -20.14 -14.42
N LEU A 261 25.55 -20.35 -13.96
CA LEU A 261 24.52 -21.16 -14.60
C LEU A 261 23.54 -20.34 -15.46
N MET A 262 23.46 -19.02 -15.30
CA MET A 262 22.60 -18.10 -16.09
C MET A 262 23.09 -17.84 -17.54
N LYS A 263 23.82 -18.77 -18.14
CA LYS A 263 24.46 -18.57 -19.46
C LYS A 263 23.50 -18.67 -20.62
#